data_AF-A0A7G9GPQ8-F1
#
_entry.id   AF-A0A7G9GPQ8-F1
#
_cell.length_a   1.000
_cell.length_b   1.000
_cell.length_c   1.000
_cell.angle_alpha   90.00
_cell.angle_beta   90.00
_cell.angle_gamma   90.00
#
_symmetry.space_group_name_H-M   'P 1'
#
loop_
_entity.id
_entity.type
_entity.pdbx_description
1 polymer ?
#
loop_
_entity_poly.entity_id
_entity_poly.type
_entity_poly.pdbx_seq_one_letter_code
_entity_poly.pdbx_strand_id
1 'polypeptide(L)'
;MAKTKIVANYLRKAINEDGNLEVTFEVSNYHYKRYCQELQKKAYSLEIAEVKSKRSINQNNYLWALIHEITKHPNASSDDEWDMYCILLSQANAKYEYMVCLVDALDTLKQEVRALQVLGYEKRENGTKWARCKVFIGSSKMNKEEMCKLINTTLEYAEQLGIDTVYYRDMLK
;
A
#
# COMPACT_ATOMS: atom_id res chain seq x y z
N MET A 1 18.87 16.02 -11.25
CA MET A 1 19.57 14.80 -10.79
C MET A 1 18.54 13.84 -10.25
N ALA A 2 18.56 12.56 -10.66
CA ALA A 2 17.59 11.57 -10.21
C ALA A 2 17.71 11.34 -8.69
N LYS A 3 16.58 11.30 -7.97
CA LYS A 3 16.56 10.95 -6.55
C LYS A 3 17.07 9.52 -6.40
N THR A 4 18.24 9.33 -5.79
CA THR A 4 18.81 8.01 -5.54
C THR A 4 18.46 7.57 -4.12
N LYS A 5 17.68 6.50 -3.99
CA LYS A 5 17.34 5.92 -2.69
C LYS A 5 18.53 5.14 -2.14
N ILE A 6 19.05 5.59 -1.00
CA ILE A 6 20.12 4.89 -0.26
C ILE A 6 19.48 4.10 0.87
N VAL A 7 19.85 2.83 0.99
CA VAL A 7 19.48 2.01 2.14
C VAL A 7 20.67 1.93 3.08
N ALA A 8 20.46 2.35 4.33
CA ALA A 8 21.50 2.44 5.35
C ALA A 8 20.93 2.03 6.72
N ASN A 9 21.79 1.47 7.57
CA ASN A 9 21.43 1.07 8.93
C ASN A 9 21.69 2.22 9.89
N TYR A 10 20.75 2.49 10.80
CA TYR A 10 21.00 3.47 11.87
C TYR A 10 22.11 2.96 12.79
N LEU A 11 23.14 3.77 13.00
CA LEU A 11 24.22 3.46 13.95
C LEU A 11 24.04 4.19 15.27
N ARG A 12 24.04 5.53 15.20
CA ARG A 12 24.02 6.38 16.41
C ARG A 12 23.58 7.80 16.10
N LYS A 13 23.27 8.52 17.17
CA LYS A 13 23.13 9.97 17.19
C LYS A 13 24.10 10.56 18.22
N ALA A 14 24.72 11.69 17.89
CA ALA A 14 25.65 12.42 18.76
C ALA A 14 25.38 13.92 18.66
N ILE A 15 25.79 14.68 19.67
CA ILE A 15 25.75 16.15 19.65
C ILE A 15 27.18 16.63 19.41
N ASN A 16 27.39 17.50 18.43
CA ASN A 16 28.70 18.06 18.14
C ASN A 16 29.02 19.27 19.04
N GLU A 17 30.24 19.81 18.93
CA GLU A 17 30.71 20.92 19.78
C GLU A 17 29.86 22.19 19.63
N ASP A 18 29.21 22.37 18.48
CA ASP A 18 28.30 23.47 18.19
C ASP A 18 26.86 23.24 18.72
N GLY A 19 26.62 22.12 19.42
CA GLY A 19 25.31 21.76 19.96
C GLY A 19 24.33 21.16 18.94
N ASN A 20 24.79 20.86 17.72
CA ASN A 20 23.95 20.31 16.66
C ASN A 20 23.88 18.77 16.74
N LEU A 21 22.72 18.22 16.38
CA LEU A 21 22.49 16.77 16.36
C LEU A 21 23.01 16.16 15.05
N GLU A 22 23.94 15.22 15.18
CA GLU A 22 24.46 14.40 14.09
C GLU A 22 23.85 13.00 14.15
N VAL A 23 23.30 12.54 13.03
CA VAL A 23 22.74 11.19 12.88
C VAL A 23 23.62 10.40 11.91
N THR A 24 24.19 9.29 12.36
CA THR A 24 25.10 8.45 11.57
C THR A 24 24.39 7.19 11.09
N PHE A 25 24.51 6.91 9.80
CA PHE A 25 24.03 5.68 9.18
C PHE A 25 25.18 4.90 8.53
N GLU A 26 25.14 3.57 8.62
CA GLU A 26 26.06 2.67 7.94
C GLU A 26 25.51 2.24 6.59
N VAL A 27 26.31 2.39 5.53
CA VAL A 27 25.96 1.95 4.18
C VAL A 27 26.86 0.77 3.81
N SER A 28 26.30 -0.45 3.87
CA SER A 28 27.03 -1.69 3.58
C SER A 28 26.98 -2.10 2.09
N ASN A 29 26.02 -1.59 1.32
CA ASN A 29 25.86 -1.95 -0.10
C ASN A 29 26.91 -1.23 -0.98
N TYR A 30 27.62 -2.01 -1.80
CA TYR A 30 28.69 -1.53 -2.69
C TYR A 30 28.24 -0.43 -3.67
N HIS A 31 27.04 -0.53 -4.24
CA HIS A 31 26.54 0.47 -5.18
C HIS A 31 26.29 1.82 -4.51
N TYR A 32 25.78 1.81 -3.28
CA TYR A 32 25.53 3.03 -2.51
C TYR A 32 26.82 3.62 -1.93
N LYS A 33 27.82 2.78 -1.62
CA LYS A 33 29.13 3.24 -1.15
C LYS A 33 29.79 4.20 -2.12
N ARG A 34 29.76 3.89 -3.42
CA ARG A 34 30.31 4.77 -4.46
C ARG A 34 29.59 6.12 -4.51
N TYR A 35 28.26 6.10 -4.42
CA TYR A 35 27.47 7.33 -4.37
C TYR A 35 27.79 8.17 -3.13
N CYS A 36 27.92 7.54 -1.96
CA CYS A 36 28.28 8.23 -0.72
C CYS A 36 29.69 8.86 -0.76
N GLN A 37 30.62 8.29 -1.52
CA GLN A 37 31.97 8.85 -1.70
C GLN A 37 32.00 10.14 -2.52
N GLU A 38 31.01 10.37 -3.37
CA GLU A 38 30.89 11.57 -4.19
C GLU A 38 30.17 12.72 -3.46
N LEU A 39 29.69 12.49 -2.23
CA LEU A 39 29.02 13.52 -1.42
C LEU A 39 30.01 14.61 -0.98
N GLN A 40 29.68 15.86 -1.29
CA GLN A 40 30.41 17.04 -0.86
C GLN A 40 29.70 17.74 0.32
N LYS A 41 30.43 18.58 1.07
CA LYS A 41 29.86 19.42 2.14
C LYS A 41 28.91 20.48 1.56
N LYS A 42 27.64 20.14 1.43
CA LYS A 42 26.53 21.02 1.02
C LYS A 42 25.22 20.56 1.67
N ALA A 43 24.17 21.37 1.55
CA ALA A 43 22.85 21.00 2.01
C ALA A 43 22.25 19.89 1.13
N TYR A 44 21.74 18.83 1.77
CA TYR A 44 20.96 17.77 1.12
C TYR A 44 19.61 17.64 1.84
N SER A 45 18.59 17.24 1.10
CA SER A 45 17.32 16.77 1.67
C SER A 45 17.39 15.25 1.87
N LEU A 46 17.07 14.78 3.07
CA LEU A 46 17.07 13.36 3.44
C LEU A 46 15.64 12.95 3.82
N GLU A 47 15.13 11.90 3.18
CA GLU A 47 13.88 11.24 3.56
C GLU A 47 14.21 9.91 4.24
N ILE A 48 13.96 9.80 5.55
CA ILE A 48 14.22 8.59 6.33
C ILE A 48 12.91 7.80 6.42
N ALA A 49 12.90 6.60 5.84
CA ALA A 49 11.78 5.67 5.91
C ALA A 49 12.28 4.26 6.19
N GLU A 50 11.49 3.48 6.92
CA GLU A 50 11.80 2.07 7.17
C GLU A 50 11.83 1.27 5.85
N VAL A 51 12.83 0.41 5.72
CA VAL A 51 12.95 -0.48 4.57
C VAL A 51 11.99 -1.64 4.78
N LYS A 52 10.94 -1.72 3.95
CA LYS A 52 10.07 -2.89 3.92
C LYS A 52 10.88 -4.14 3.60
N SER A 53 10.64 -5.22 4.34
CA SER A 53 11.31 -6.49 4.09
C SER A 53 11.00 -7.00 2.68
N LYS A 54 11.97 -7.68 2.05
CA LYS A 54 11.75 -8.33 0.74
C LYS A 54 10.54 -9.27 0.77
N ARG A 55 10.29 -9.92 1.92
CA ARG A 55 9.11 -10.77 2.15
C ARG A 55 7.80 -9.99 2.00
N SER A 56 7.67 -8.81 2.61
CA SER A 56 6.45 -7.99 2.51
C SER A 56 6.22 -7.47 1.09
N ILE A 57 7.28 -7.09 0.38
CA ILE A 57 7.20 -6.67 -1.03
C ILE A 57 6.73 -7.84 -1.90
N ASN A 58 7.31 -9.03 -1.70
CA ASN A 58 6.89 -10.24 -2.42
C ASN A 58 5.45 -10.61 -2.11
N GLN A 59 5.03 -10.56 -0.84
CA GLN A 59 3.64 -10.83 -0.44
C GLN A 59 2.64 -9.91 -1.15
N ASN A 60 2.95 -8.60 -1.23
CA ASN A 60 2.10 -7.67 -1.96
C ASN A 60 2.05 -8.00 -3.46
N ASN A 61 3.19 -8.32 -4.08
CA ASN A 61 3.22 -8.69 -5.50
C ASN A 61 2.41 -9.95 -5.79
N TYR A 62 2.52 -10.98 -4.93
CA TYR A 62 1.75 -12.21 -5.07
C TYR A 62 0.26 -12.02 -4.80
N LEU A 63 -0.10 -11.12 -3.88
CA LEU A 63 -1.49 -10.76 -3.65
C LEU A 63 -2.11 -10.15 -4.92
N TRP A 64 -1.43 -9.18 -5.55
CA TRP A 64 -1.90 -8.58 -6.79
C TRP A 64 -1.97 -9.58 -7.95
N ALA A 65 -0.99 -10.49 -8.05
CA ALA A 65 -1.03 -11.57 -9.04
C ALA A 65 -2.25 -12.49 -8.84
N LEU A 66 -2.59 -12.84 -7.61
CA LEU A 66 -3.78 -13.64 -7.33
C LEU A 66 -5.07 -12.88 -7.63
N ILE A 67 -5.14 -11.58 -7.30
CA ILE A 67 -6.29 -10.73 -7.65
C ILE A 67 -6.46 -10.68 -9.18
N HIS A 68 -5.38 -10.53 -9.93
CA HIS A 68 -5.41 -10.55 -11.39
C HIS A 68 -5.90 -11.89 -11.96
N GLU A 69 -5.60 -13.02 -11.33
CA GLU A 69 -6.17 -14.31 -11.73
C GLU A 69 -7.66 -14.42 -11.37
N ILE A 70 -8.05 -13.92 -10.20
CA ILE A 70 -9.45 -13.84 -9.77
C ILE A 70 -10.28 -13.05 -10.78
N THR A 71 -9.84 -11.85 -11.18
CA THR A 71 -10.63 -10.98 -12.08
C THR A 71 -10.83 -11.56 -13.48
N LYS A 72 -9.98 -12.49 -13.91
CA LYS A 72 -10.17 -13.23 -15.17
C LYS A 72 -11.22 -14.32 -15.09
N HIS A 73 -11.64 -14.70 -13.89
CA HIS A 73 -12.63 -15.75 -13.72
C HIS A 73 -14.04 -15.23 -14.01
N PRO A 74 -14.86 -15.92 -14.82
CA PRO A 74 -16.17 -15.41 -15.25
C PRO A 74 -17.17 -15.21 -14.10
N ASN A 75 -16.98 -15.91 -12.99
CA ASN A 75 -17.82 -15.80 -11.79
C ASN A 75 -17.24 -14.87 -10.72
N ALA A 76 -16.17 -14.12 -11.03
CA ALA A 76 -15.63 -13.13 -10.12
C ALA A 76 -16.64 -11.99 -9.90
N SER A 77 -16.59 -11.39 -8.72
CA SER A 77 -17.47 -10.27 -8.36
C SER A 77 -17.11 -8.97 -9.08
N SER A 78 -15.93 -8.89 -9.69
CA SER A 78 -15.50 -7.80 -10.56
C SER A 78 -14.40 -8.29 -11.51
N ASP A 79 -14.36 -7.75 -12.71
CA ASP A 79 -13.29 -7.91 -13.71
C ASP A 79 -12.20 -6.81 -13.61
N ASP A 80 -12.43 -5.78 -12.79
CA ASP A 80 -11.45 -4.75 -12.47
C ASP A 80 -10.68 -5.11 -11.18
N GLU A 81 -9.34 -5.07 -11.27
CA GLU A 81 -8.46 -5.47 -10.15
C GLU A 81 -8.62 -4.59 -8.92
N TRP A 82 -8.91 -3.30 -9.12
CA TRP A 82 -9.07 -2.35 -8.03
C TRP A 82 -10.40 -2.52 -7.31
N ASP A 83 -11.48 -2.69 -8.06
CA ASP A 83 -12.80 -2.98 -7.51
C ASP A 83 -12.79 -4.33 -6.79
N MET A 84 -12.15 -5.36 -7.38
CA MET A 84 -11.97 -6.65 -6.73
C MET A 84 -11.16 -6.53 -5.44
N TYR A 85 -10.07 -5.75 -5.45
CA TYR A 85 -9.30 -5.45 -4.24
C TYR A 85 -10.15 -4.78 -3.15
N CYS A 86 -11.01 -3.81 -3.50
CA CYS A 86 -11.96 -3.18 -2.56
C CYS A 86 -12.99 -4.18 -1.99
N ILE A 87 -13.48 -5.12 -2.81
CA ILE A 87 -14.38 -6.19 -2.36
C ILE A 87 -13.66 -7.09 -1.34
N LEU A 88 -12.44 -7.52 -1.64
CA LEU A 88 -11.62 -8.36 -0.75
C LEU A 88 -11.29 -7.65 0.56
N LEU A 89 -10.96 -6.34 0.51
CA LEU A 89 -10.78 -5.52 1.70
C LEU A 89 -12.05 -5.46 2.56
N SER A 90 -13.23 -5.32 1.93
CA SER A 90 -14.50 -5.33 2.66
C SER A 90 -14.79 -6.70 3.29
N GLN A 91 -14.49 -7.80 2.59
CA GLN A 91 -14.68 -9.16 3.11
C GLN A 91 -13.70 -9.49 4.25
N ALA A 92 -12.45 -9.02 4.15
CA ALA A 92 -11.44 -9.14 5.19
C ALA A 92 -11.69 -8.23 6.40
N ASN A 93 -12.80 -7.46 6.39
CA ASN A 93 -13.15 -6.47 7.41
C ASN A 93 -12.02 -5.47 7.67
N ALA A 94 -11.35 -5.03 6.60
CA ALA A 94 -10.28 -4.04 6.68
C ALA A 94 -10.83 -2.71 7.22
N LYS A 95 -10.01 -1.98 7.98
CA LYS A 95 -10.40 -0.67 8.53
C LYS A 95 -10.75 0.31 7.40
N TYR A 96 -11.88 0.98 7.55
CA TYR A 96 -12.35 1.99 6.63
C TYR A 96 -12.94 3.17 7.38
N GLU A 97 -12.99 4.32 6.71
CA GLU A 97 -13.76 5.47 7.13
C GLU A 97 -14.94 5.66 6.20
N TYR A 98 -16.08 6.06 6.76
CA TYR A 98 -17.27 6.38 5.98
C TYR A 98 -17.18 7.84 5.54
N MET A 99 -17.23 8.08 4.23
CA MET A 99 -17.20 9.43 3.68
C MET A 99 -18.38 9.66 2.75
N VAL A 100 -18.84 10.91 2.71
CA VAL A 100 -19.88 11.36 1.78
C VAL A 100 -19.34 12.59 1.07
N CYS A 101 -19.31 12.55 -0.27
CA CYS A 101 -18.82 13.64 -1.09
C CYS A 101 -19.81 13.93 -2.23
N LEU A 102 -19.72 15.13 -2.82
CA LEU A 102 -20.45 15.42 -4.05
C LEU A 102 -20.00 14.46 -5.15
N VAL A 103 -20.93 14.04 -6.02
CA VAL A 103 -20.60 13.14 -7.15
C VAL A 103 -19.51 13.75 -8.03
N ASP A 104 -19.56 15.06 -8.26
CA ASP A 104 -18.58 15.77 -9.07
C ASP A 104 -17.17 15.79 -8.45
N ALA A 105 -17.05 15.56 -7.14
CA ALA A 105 -15.78 15.46 -6.43
C ALA A 105 -15.27 14.02 -6.26
N LEU A 106 -16.05 13.01 -6.71
CA LEU A 106 -15.74 11.61 -6.49
C LEU A 106 -14.46 11.19 -7.21
N ASP A 107 -14.25 11.65 -8.44
CA ASP A 107 -13.06 11.29 -9.21
C ASP A 107 -11.79 11.89 -8.59
N THR A 108 -11.86 13.12 -8.08
CA THR A 108 -10.78 13.73 -7.29
C THR A 108 -10.51 12.90 -6.03
N LEU A 109 -11.56 12.50 -5.30
CA LEU A 109 -11.39 11.68 -4.10
C LEU A 109 -10.72 10.34 -4.42
N LYS A 110 -11.11 9.67 -5.52
CA LYS A 110 -10.50 8.42 -5.99
C LYS A 110 -9.01 8.57 -6.30
N GLN A 111 -8.55 9.75 -6.73
CA GLN A 111 -7.13 10.01 -7.01
C GLN A 111 -6.33 10.20 -5.72
N GLU A 112 -6.93 10.76 -4.68
CA GLU A 112 -6.27 11.06 -3.40
C GLU A 112 -6.19 9.85 -2.46
N VAL A 113 -7.16 8.94 -2.55
CA VAL A 113 -7.25 7.78 -1.65
C VAL A 113 -6.80 6.51 -2.34
N ARG A 114 -6.19 5.61 -1.56
CA ARG A 114 -5.62 4.39 -2.13
C ARG A 114 -6.69 3.39 -2.58
N ALA A 115 -7.78 3.26 -1.85
CA ALA A 115 -8.83 2.28 -2.12
C ALA A 115 -10.18 2.85 -1.66
N LEU A 116 -11.15 2.90 -2.58
CA LEU A 116 -12.46 3.48 -2.35
C LEU A 116 -13.52 2.58 -2.95
N GLN A 117 -14.58 2.31 -2.18
CA GLN A 117 -15.76 1.61 -2.64
C GLN A 117 -16.98 2.52 -2.54
N VAL A 118 -17.67 2.73 -3.65
CA VAL A 118 -18.93 3.48 -3.68
C VAL A 118 -20.06 2.56 -3.23
N LEU A 119 -20.76 2.95 -2.17
CA LEU A 119 -21.92 2.22 -1.63
C LEU A 119 -23.25 2.64 -2.26
N GLY A 120 -23.27 3.80 -2.90
CA GLY A 120 -24.43 4.30 -3.63
C GLY A 120 -24.51 5.82 -3.61
N TYR A 121 -25.57 6.33 -4.20
CA TYR A 121 -25.80 7.76 -4.39
C TYR A 121 -27.05 8.22 -3.64
N GLU A 122 -27.00 9.42 -3.10
CA GLU A 122 -28.15 10.10 -2.47
C GLU A 122 -28.40 11.44 -3.17
N LYS A 123 -29.68 11.80 -3.34
CA LYS A 123 -30.08 13.11 -3.83
C LYS A 123 -30.63 13.91 -2.65
N ARG A 124 -30.11 15.12 -2.44
CA ARG A 124 -30.57 16.02 -1.37
C ARG A 124 -31.60 17.01 -1.91
N GLU A 125 -32.33 17.64 -0.99
CA GLU A 125 -33.44 18.57 -1.31
C GLU A 125 -33.02 19.74 -2.21
N ASN A 126 -31.77 20.19 -2.07
CA ASN A 126 -31.16 21.22 -2.91
C ASN A 126 -30.79 20.74 -4.33
N GLY A 127 -31.20 19.53 -4.72
CA GLY A 127 -30.92 18.94 -6.04
C GLY A 127 -29.53 18.34 -6.21
N THR A 128 -28.63 18.52 -5.24
CA THR A 128 -27.26 17.98 -5.32
C THR A 128 -27.24 16.45 -5.16
N LYS A 129 -26.38 15.79 -5.92
CA LYS A 129 -26.13 14.34 -5.82
C LYS A 129 -24.84 14.11 -5.05
N TRP A 130 -24.89 13.20 -4.09
CA TRP A 130 -23.77 12.82 -3.25
C TRP A 130 -23.50 11.33 -3.38
N ALA A 131 -22.22 10.95 -3.32
CA ALA A 131 -21.76 9.58 -3.29
C ALA A 131 -21.39 9.20 -1.85
N ARG A 132 -21.94 8.09 -1.36
CA ARG A 132 -21.58 7.48 -0.09
C ARG A 132 -20.49 6.45 -0.34
N CYS A 133 -19.35 6.56 0.34
CA CYS A 133 -18.18 5.78 0.05
C CYS A 133 -17.60 5.16 1.33
N LYS A 134 -17.06 3.94 1.22
CA LYS A 134 -16.05 3.43 2.15
C LYS A 134 -14.68 3.78 1.61
N VAL A 135 -13.88 4.45 2.42
CA VAL A 135 -12.49 4.72 2.10
C VAL A 135 -11.64 3.81 2.97
N PHE A 136 -10.97 2.84 2.35
CA PHE A 136 -10.16 1.88 3.10
C PHE A 136 -8.81 2.49 3.46
N ILE A 137 -8.35 2.17 4.67
CA ILE A 137 -6.97 2.45 5.05
C ILE A 137 -6.08 1.49 4.25
N GLY A 138 -5.29 2.04 3.32
CA GLY A 138 -4.49 1.24 2.38
C GLY A 138 -3.55 0.23 3.06
N SER A 139 -3.29 -0.90 2.38
CA SER A 139 -2.47 -2.02 2.90
C SER A 139 -1.07 -1.62 3.36
N SER A 140 -0.54 -0.49 2.87
CA SER A 140 0.73 0.07 3.35
C SER A 140 0.73 0.48 4.83
N LYS A 141 -0.45 0.69 5.43
CA LYS A 141 -0.64 1.04 6.85
C LYS A 141 -1.19 -0.14 7.68
N MET A 142 -1.42 -1.29 7.05
CA MET A 142 -1.90 -2.48 7.75
C MET A 142 -0.81 -3.08 8.63
N ASN A 143 -1.20 -3.57 9.79
CA ASN A 143 -0.34 -4.41 10.61
C ASN A 143 -0.28 -5.85 10.06
N LYS A 144 0.59 -6.68 10.64
CA LYS A 144 0.80 -8.07 10.18
C LYS A 144 -0.48 -8.92 10.24
N GLU A 145 -1.31 -8.73 11.26
CA GLU A 145 -2.56 -9.50 11.43
C GLU A 145 -3.59 -9.11 10.36
N GLU A 146 -3.76 -7.80 10.12
CA GLU A 146 -4.64 -7.27 9.08
C GLU A 146 -4.23 -7.75 7.69
N MET A 147 -2.93 -7.76 7.38
CA MET A 147 -2.42 -8.28 6.12
C MET A 147 -2.64 -9.79 5.98
N CYS A 148 -2.42 -10.57 7.04
CA CYS A 148 -2.72 -12.01 7.03
C CYS A 148 -4.20 -12.28 6.78
N LYS A 149 -5.11 -11.51 7.38
CA LYS A 149 -6.56 -11.63 7.15
C LYS A 149 -6.89 -11.38 5.68
N LEU A 150 -6.38 -10.30 5.10
CA LEU A 150 -6.58 -9.98 3.69
C LEU A 150 -6.08 -11.10 2.76
N ILE A 151 -4.89 -11.63 3.02
CA ILE A 151 -4.31 -12.75 2.27
C ILE A 151 -5.21 -13.99 2.35
N ASN A 152 -5.63 -14.38 3.56
CA ASN A 152 -6.48 -15.55 3.76
C ASN A 152 -7.83 -15.39 3.06
N THR A 153 -8.48 -14.23 3.22
CA THR A 153 -9.74 -13.94 2.52
C THR A 153 -9.58 -14.02 1.00
N THR A 154 -8.46 -13.55 0.47
CA THR A 154 -8.20 -13.60 -0.99
C THR A 154 -8.00 -15.04 -1.47
N LEU A 155 -7.28 -15.86 -0.70
CA LEU A 155 -7.09 -17.29 -1.00
C LEU A 155 -8.40 -18.07 -0.92
N GLU A 156 -9.19 -17.83 0.13
CA GLU A 156 -10.51 -18.45 0.32
C GLU A 156 -11.46 -18.08 -0.83
N TYR A 157 -11.44 -16.82 -1.27
CA TYR A 157 -12.24 -16.36 -2.40
C TYR A 157 -11.80 -17.03 -3.71
N ALA A 158 -10.49 -17.12 -3.97
CA ALA A 158 -9.95 -17.83 -5.14
C ALA A 158 -10.34 -19.32 -5.13
N GLU A 159 -10.28 -19.98 -3.98
CA GLU A 159 -10.69 -21.38 -3.81
C GLU A 159 -12.18 -21.59 -4.05
N GLN A 160 -13.04 -20.65 -3.63
CA GLN A 160 -14.48 -20.68 -3.94
C GLN A 160 -14.75 -20.59 -5.45
N LEU A 161 -13.88 -19.91 -6.20
CA LEU A 161 -13.93 -19.85 -7.65
C LEU A 161 -13.27 -21.06 -8.33
N GLY A 162 -12.65 -21.97 -7.57
CA GLY A 162 -11.94 -23.14 -8.10
C GLY A 162 -10.55 -22.82 -8.69
N ILE A 163 -9.95 -21.68 -8.33
CA ILE A 163 -8.58 -21.32 -8.72
C ILE A 163 -7.59 -22.09 -7.85
N ASP A 164 -6.54 -22.65 -8.45
CA ASP A 164 -5.49 -23.37 -7.71
C ASP A 164 -4.61 -22.39 -6.91
N THR A 165 -4.71 -22.45 -5.59
CA THR A 165 -4.00 -21.55 -4.68
C THR A 165 -2.76 -22.17 -4.04
N VAL A 166 -2.38 -23.42 -4.37
CA VAL A 166 -1.26 -24.13 -3.72
C VAL A 166 0.03 -23.32 -3.82
N TYR A 167 0.35 -22.81 -5.00
CA TYR A 167 1.51 -21.95 -5.23
C TYR A 167 1.47 -20.66 -4.39
N TYR A 168 0.32 -20.00 -4.35
CA TYR A 168 0.14 -18.75 -3.62
C TYR A 168 0.25 -18.93 -2.11
N ARG A 169 -0.25 -20.04 -1.56
CA ARG A 169 -0.14 -20.36 -0.12
C ARG A 169 1.32 -20.45 0.33
N ASP A 170 2.22 -20.99 -0.50
CA ASP A 170 3.63 -21.09 -0.14
C ASP A 170 4.36 -19.75 -0.26
N MET A 171 3.97 -18.92 -1.23
CA MET A 171 4.58 -17.62 -1.47
C MET A 171 4.07 -16.50 -0.54
N LEU A 172 2.84 -16.63 -0.02
CA LEU A 172 2.20 -15.63 0.84
C LEU A 172 2.42 -15.87 2.34
N LYS A 173 2.92 -17.05 2.74
CA LYS A 173 3.21 -17.39 4.14
C LYS A 173 4.29 -16.53 4.80
#